data_AF-A0A8H6MG26-F1
#
_entry.id   AF-A0A8H6MG26-F1
#
_cell.length_a   1.000
_cell.length_b   1.000
_cell.length_c   1.000
_cell.angle_alpha   90.00
_cell.angle_beta   90.00
_cell.angle_gamma   90.00
#
_symmetry.space_group_name_H-M   'P 1'
#
loop_
_entity.id
_entity.type
_entity.pdbx_description
1 polymer ?
#
loop_
_entity_poly.entity_id
_entity_poly.type
_entity_poly.pdbx_seq_one_letter_code
_entity_poly.pdbx_strand_id
1 'polypeptide(L)'
;MNAPPRYELFVLEDGEKSVEVIEDTKIPNAATIKIVKQDHTLGNMLRAFQTNGTITPQEALEQASNKLIASLVSLEQKFKREFTYKGHEADGTAVGAEDPYGATGTWSGSRDYMDL
;
A
#
# COMPACT_ATOMS: atom_id res chain seq x y z
N MET A 1 -15.55 -29.98 -20.27
CA MET A 1 -14.78 -29.76 -19.03
C MET A 1 -13.31 -29.75 -19.36
N ASN A 2 -12.69 -28.58 -19.47
CA ASN A 2 -11.23 -28.41 -19.58
C ASN A 2 -10.83 -27.06 -18.95
N ALA A 3 -11.59 -26.65 -17.93
CA ALA A 3 -11.33 -25.40 -17.24
C ALA A 3 -10.23 -25.69 -16.22
N PRO A 4 -9.10 -24.97 -16.29
CA PRO A 4 -8.06 -25.10 -15.28
C PRO A 4 -8.61 -24.70 -13.90
N PRO A 5 -8.12 -25.32 -12.83
CA PRO A 5 -8.52 -24.98 -11.47
C PRO A 5 -8.05 -23.57 -11.10
N ARG A 6 -8.89 -22.85 -10.34
CA ARG A 6 -8.68 -21.43 -10.04
C ARG A 6 -7.41 -21.12 -9.24
N TYR A 7 -6.90 -22.06 -8.45
CA TYR A 7 -5.71 -21.84 -7.63
C TYR A 7 -4.44 -21.71 -8.49
N GLU A 8 -4.41 -22.26 -9.70
CA GLU A 8 -3.29 -22.13 -10.63
C GLU A 8 -3.03 -20.70 -11.08
N LEU A 9 -3.94 -19.75 -10.80
CA LEU A 9 -3.77 -18.35 -11.14
C LEU A 9 -2.79 -17.61 -10.23
N PHE A 10 -2.58 -18.10 -9.01
CA PHE A 10 -1.77 -17.44 -7.98
C PHE A 10 -0.85 -18.39 -7.19
N VAL A 11 -1.05 -19.70 -7.30
CA VAL A 11 -0.18 -20.72 -6.67
C VAL A 11 0.86 -21.18 -7.70
N LEU A 12 2.12 -21.18 -7.30
CA LEU A 12 3.23 -21.72 -8.07
C LEU A 12 3.26 -23.24 -7.95
N GLU A 13 3.62 -23.91 -9.05
CA GLU A 13 3.84 -25.36 -9.05
C GLU A 13 5.23 -25.71 -8.52
N ASP A 14 5.41 -26.98 -8.14
CA ASP A 14 6.71 -27.48 -7.65
C ASP A 14 7.79 -27.31 -8.74
N GLY A 15 8.79 -26.49 -8.45
CA GLY A 15 9.89 -26.17 -9.37
C GLY A 15 9.70 -24.90 -10.22
N GLU A 16 8.54 -24.23 -10.13
CA GLU A 16 8.29 -22.97 -10.84
C GLU A 16 8.88 -21.77 -10.07
N LYS A 17 9.73 -20.97 -10.73
CA LYS A 17 10.28 -19.76 -10.14
C LYS A 17 9.26 -18.63 -10.23
N SER A 18 9.05 -17.92 -9.13
CA SER A 18 8.16 -16.74 -9.07
C SER A 18 8.61 -15.62 -10.00
N VAL A 19 9.93 -15.43 -10.13
CA VAL A 19 10.55 -14.39 -10.95
C VAL A 19 11.69 -15.00 -11.76
N GLU A 20 11.71 -14.69 -13.05
CA GLU A 20 12.77 -15.04 -13.98
C GLU A 20 13.25 -13.76 -14.67
N VAL A 21 14.57 -13.51 -14.64
CA VAL A 21 15.19 -12.34 -15.26
C VAL A 21 15.98 -12.81 -16.47
N ILE A 22 15.66 -12.26 -17.63
CA ILE A 22 16.28 -12.59 -18.92
C ILE A 22 16.95 -11.32 -19.44
N GLU A 23 18.27 -11.28 -19.46
CA GLU A 23 19.00 -10.13 -20.01
C GLU A 23 18.77 -10.00 -21.52
N ASP A 24 18.59 -8.77 -21.99
CA ASP A 24 18.37 -8.48 -23.41
C ASP A 24 19.72 -8.42 -24.14
N THR A 25 19.90 -9.29 -25.13
CA THR A 25 21.14 -9.32 -25.93
C THR A 25 21.16 -8.27 -27.05
N LYS A 26 20.01 -7.65 -27.36
CA LYS A 26 19.87 -6.64 -28.41
C LYS A 26 19.99 -5.22 -27.87
N ILE A 27 19.56 -4.99 -26.63
CA ILE A 27 19.56 -3.67 -25.99
C ILE A 27 20.51 -3.70 -24.79
N PRO A 28 21.57 -2.87 -24.77
CA PRO A 28 22.47 -2.82 -23.63
C PRO A 28 21.73 -2.35 -22.38
N ASN A 29 22.04 -2.98 -21.24
CA ASN A 29 21.50 -2.62 -19.92
C ASN A 29 19.96 -2.74 -19.81
N ALA A 30 19.37 -3.65 -20.59
CA ALA A 30 17.96 -4.00 -20.52
C ALA A 30 17.79 -5.47 -20.12
N ALA A 31 16.70 -5.77 -19.42
CA ALA A 31 16.31 -7.13 -19.09
C ALA A 31 14.79 -7.27 -19.19
N THR A 32 14.34 -8.41 -19.67
CA THR A 32 12.94 -8.84 -19.60
C THR A 32 12.73 -9.61 -18.32
N ILE A 33 11.80 -9.13 -17.49
CA ILE A 33 11.43 -9.78 -16.23
C ILE A 33 10.11 -10.51 -16.44
N LYS A 34 10.12 -11.82 -16.23
CA LYS A 34 8.93 -12.66 -16.25
C LYS A 34 8.53 -12.94 -14.81
N ILE A 35 7.33 -12.50 -14.45
CA ILE A 35 6.75 -12.70 -13.13
C ILE A 35 5.58 -13.67 -13.29
N VAL A 36 5.71 -14.83 -12.66
CA VAL A 36 4.81 -15.96 -12.90
C VAL A 36 3.62 -15.88 -11.96
N LYS A 37 2.44 -16.27 -12.45
CA LYS A 37 1.17 -16.26 -11.70
C LYS A 37 0.82 -14.88 -11.14
N GLN A 38 1.18 -13.83 -11.86
CA GLN A 38 0.81 -12.44 -11.56
C GLN A 38 0.03 -11.86 -12.73
N ASP A 39 -0.84 -10.90 -12.44
CA ASP A 39 -1.71 -10.26 -13.42
C ASP A 39 -1.27 -8.80 -13.68
N HIS A 40 -2.16 -8.05 -14.34
CA HIS A 40 -1.89 -6.67 -14.71
C HIS A 40 -1.67 -5.73 -13.51
N THR A 41 -2.11 -6.10 -12.31
CA THR A 41 -1.96 -5.24 -11.13
C THR A 41 -0.47 -5.00 -10.85
N LEU A 42 0.29 -6.08 -10.73
CA LEU A 42 1.73 -6.05 -10.51
C LEU A 42 2.48 -5.72 -11.81
N GLY A 43 2.01 -6.27 -12.94
CA GLY A 43 2.62 -6.05 -14.24
C GLY A 43 2.68 -4.57 -14.66
N ASN A 44 1.63 -3.78 -14.40
CA ASN A 44 1.65 -2.35 -14.71
C ASN A 44 2.53 -1.55 -13.76
N MET A 45 2.67 -1.95 -12.48
CA MET A 45 3.54 -1.27 -11.53
C MET A 45 5.03 -1.46 -11.85
N LEU A 46 5.39 -2.52 -12.58
CA LEU A 46 6.78 -2.94 -12.84
C LEU A 46 7.15 -2.98 -14.34
N ARG A 47 6.32 -2.43 -15.23
CA ARG A 47 6.32 -2.80 -16.67
C ARG A 47 7.59 -2.49 -17.48
N ALA A 48 8.42 -1.52 -17.08
CA ALA A 48 9.60 -1.17 -17.87
C ALA A 48 10.72 -0.59 -17.01
N PHE A 49 11.87 -1.27 -17.00
CA PHE A 49 13.09 -0.81 -16.37
C PHE A 49 14.21 -0.81 -17.42
N GLN A 50 14.68 0.38 -17.77
CA GLN A 50 15.90 0.57 -18.54
C GLN A 50 16.88 1.34 -17.66
N THR A 51 18.07 0.79 -17.48
CA THR A 51 19.10 1.43 -16.66
C THR A 51 20.07 2.19 -17.56
N ASN A 52 20.69 3.23 -17.01
CA ASN A 52 21.68 4.04 -17.73
C ASN A 52 23.10 3.40 -17.73
N GLY A 53 23.20 2.12 -17.36
CA GLY A 53 24.47 1.38 -17.29
C GLY A 53 25.28 1.58 -16.02
N THR A 54 24.84 2.45 -15.09
CA THR A 54 25.50 2.61 -13.78
C THR A 54 25.07 1.55 -12.77
N ILE A 55 23.88 0.98 -12.94
CA ILE A 55 23.32 -0.08 -12.10
C ILE A 55 22.81 -1.20 -12.99
N THR A 56 22.86 -2.44 -12.49
CA THR A 56 22.29 -3.56 -13.23
C THR A 56 20.76 -3.48 -13.26
N PRO A 57 20.09 -4.01 -14.30
CA PRO A 57 18.62 -4.07 -14.35
C PRO A 57 18.00 -4.80 -13.15
N GLN A 58 18.71 -5.77 -12.58
CA GLN A 58 18.28 -6.52 -11.41
C GLN A 58 18.31 -5.64 -10.14
N GLU A 59 19.38 -4.88 -9.91
CA GLU A 59 19.45 -3.94 -8.79
C GLU A 59 18.39 -2.84 -8.91
N ALA A 60 18.12 -2.37 -10.13
CA ALA A 60 17.07 -1.39 -10.38
C ALA A 60 15.68 -1.92 -10.02
N LEU A 61 15.39 -3.19 -10.33
CA LEU A 61 14.14 -3.85 -9.95
C LEU A 61 14.00 -3.97 -8.43
N GLU A 62 15.07 -4.34 -7.73
CA GLU A 62 15.07 -4.45 -6.28
C GLU A 62 14.81 -3.10 -5.61
N GLN A 63 15.49 -2.05 -6.08
CA GLN A 63 15.26 -0.67 -5.59
C GLN A 63 13.83 -0.19 -5.86
N ALA A 64 13.29 -0.47 -7.04
CA ALA A 64 11.91 -0.12 -7.39
C ALA A 64 10.91 -0.82 -6.47
N SER A 65 11.11 -2.11 -6.20
CA SER A 65 10.25 -2.91 -5.32
C SER A 65 10.27 -2.37 -3.88
N ASN A 66 11.46 -2.08 -3.34
CA ASN A 66 11.62 -1.50 -2.00
C ASN A 66 10.95 -0.12 -1.90
N LYS A 67 11.08 0.71 -2.94
CA LYS A 67 10.44 2.02 -3.00
C LYS A 67 8.91 1.92 -3.08
N LEU A 68 8.38 0.95 -3.82
CA LEU A 68 6.94 0.70 -3.90
C LEU A 68 6.37 0.30 -2.53
N ILE A 69 7.03 -0.63 -1.84
CA ILE A 69 6.65 -1.04 -0.47
C ILE A 69 6.63 0.17 0.45
N ALA A 70 7.70 0.98 0.44
CA ALA A 70 7.76 2.19 1.28
C ALA A 70 6.63 3.19 0.97
N SER A 71 6.25 3.34 -0.30
CA SER A 71 5.14 4.21 -0.70
C SER A 71 3.79 3.72 -0.17
N LEU A 72 3.57 2.40 -0.18
CA LEU A 72 2.34 1.78 0.35
C LEU A 72 2.27 1.90 1.88
N VAL A 73 3.39 1.71 2.57
CA VAL A 73 3.46 1.91 4.03
C VAL A 73 3.16 3.36 4.40
N SER A 74 3.71 4.32 3.66
CA SER A 74 3.38 5.73 3.88
C SER A 74 1.91 6.04 3.60
N LEU A 75 1.33 5.44 2.56
CA LEU A 75 -0.09 5.57 2.26
C LEU A 75 -0.96 4.97 3.38
N GLU A 76 -0.62 3.80 3.89
CA GLU A 76 -1.33 3.16 5.01
C GLU A 76 -1.30 4.04 6.26
N GLN A 77 -0.14 4.60 6.61
CA GLN A 77 0.00 5.50 7.75
C GLN A 77 -0.83 6.78 7.59
N LYS A 78 -0.82 7.37 6.40
CA LYS A 78 -1.65 8.54 6.08
C LYS A 78 -3.12 8.19 6.15
N PHE A 79 -3.52 7.06 5.56
CA PHE A 79 -4.90 6.59 5.57
C PHE A 79 -5.40 6.36 7.00
N LYS A 80 -4.63 5.67 7.86
CA LYS A 80 -4.97 5.48 9.27
C LYS A 80 -5.11 6.82 10.00
N ARG A 81 -4.19 7.77 9.79
CA ARG A 81 -4.28 9.10 10.40
C ARG A 81 -5.57 9.82 10.02
N GLU A 82 -5.87 9.89 8.72
CA GLU A 82 -7.07 10.55 8.21
C GLU A 82 -8.36 9.86 8.67
N PHE A 83 -8.38 8.53 8.74
CA PHE A 83 -9.56 7.78 9.17
C PHE A 83 -9.80 7.86 10.69
N THR A 84 -8.73 7.88 11.49
CA THR A 84 -8.83 8.17 12.94
C THR A 84 -9.34 9.59 13.18
N TYR A 85 -8.90 10.56 12.37
CA TYR A 85 -9.35 11.95 12.46
C TYR A 85 -10.83 12.10 12.05
N LYS A 86 -11.26 11.42 10.99
CA LYS A 86 -12.69 11.38 10.57
C LYS A 86 -13.60 10.68 11.57
N GLY A 87 -13.08 9.75 12.38
CA GLY A 87 -13.84 9.12 13.47
C GLY A 87 -14.23 10.09 14.58
N HIS A 88 -13.54 11.22 14.73
CA HIS A 88 -13.86 12.28 15.71
C HIS A 88 -14.75 13.40 15.15
N GLU A 89 -14.95 13.47 13.83
CA GLU A 89 -15.85 14.45 13.20
C GLU A 89 -17.29 13.90 13.02
N ALA A 90 -17.50 12.59 13.27
CA ALA A 90 -18.80 11.93 13.15
C ALA A 90 -19.46 11.55 14.49
N ASP A 91 -18.76 11.70 15.62
CA ASP A 91 -19.34 11.57 16.94
C ASP A 91 -18.80 12.68 17.83
N GLY A 92 -19.61 13.73 17.96
CA GLY A 92 -19.27 14.87 18.78
C GLY A 92 -19.27 14.49 20.25
N THR A 93 -18.18 13.96 20.78
CA THR A 93 -17.76 14.11 22.18
C THR A 93 -16.31 13.64 22.33
N ALA A 94 -15.34 14.56 22.25
CA ALA A 94 -13.97 14.28 22.68
C ALA A 94 -13.53 15.33 23.70
N VAL A 95 -13.82 15.00 24.95
CA VAL A 95 -13.19 15.53 26.16
C VAL A 95 -11.68 15.30 26.10
N GLY A 96 -10.89 16.36 26.23
CA GLY A 96 -9.44 16.27 26.43
C GLY A 96 -8.59 17.12 25.50
N ALA A 97 -8.76 18.44 25.56
CA ALA A 97 -7.70 19.39 25.23
C ALA A 97 -7.74 20.47 26.31
N GLU A 98 -6.63 20.63 27.03
CA GLU A 98 -6.48 21.68 28.03
C GLU A 98 -6.71 23.07 27.42
N ASP A 99 -7.69 23.79 27.96
CA ASP A 99 -8.13 25.10 27.49
C ASP A 99 -7.03 26.18 27.75
N PRO A 100 -6.56 26.93 26.74
CA PRO A 100 -5.45 27.89 26.92
C PRO A 100 -5.81 29.18 27.68
N TYR A 101 -7.08 29.39 28.06
CA TYR A 101 -7.52 30.61 28.76
C TYR A 101 -8.37 30.23 29.98
N GLY A 102 -7.85 30.58 31.16
CA GLY A 102 -8.31 30.07 32.45
C GLY A 102 -9.75 30.41 32.87
N ALA A 103 -10.31 29.45 33.62
CA ALA A 103 -11.37 29.46 34.64
C ALA A 103 -12.45 30.57 34.61
N THR A 104 -13.74 30.16 34.56
CA THR A 104 -14.70 30.18 35.70
C THR A 104 -16.15 29.97 35.22
N GLY A 105 -16.93 29.17 35.96
CA GLY A 105 -18.39 29.20 35.87
C GLY A 105 -19.09 27.86 36.10
N THR A 106 -19.35 27.52 37.37
CA THR A 106 -20.32 26.47 37.75
C THR A 106 -21.72 26.85 37.26
N TRP A 107 -22.38 25.97 36.49
CA TRP A 107 -23.83 26.02 36.28
C TRP A 107 -24.45 24.62 36.39
N SER A 108 -25.25 24.45 37.44
CA SER A 108 -26.05 23.28 37.76
C SER A 108 -27.27 23.18 36.84
N GLY A 109 -27.55 21.99 36.31
CA GLY A 109 -28.80 21.77 35.59
C GLY A 109 -28.87 20.42 34.90
N SER A 110 -29.39 19.42 35.63
CA SER A 110 -29.98 18.19 35.09
C SER A 110 -30.80 18.49 33.83
N ARG A 111 -30.41 17.97 32.68
CA ARG A 111 -31.30 17.80 31.52
C ARG A 111 -30.96 16.48 30.84
N ASP A 112 -31.59 15.45 31.36
CA ASP A 112 -31.69 14.13 30.74
C ASP A 112 -32.42 14.27 29.40
N TYR A 113 -31.69 14.07 28.30
CA TYR A 113 -32.23 13.98 26.94
C TYR A 113 -32.12 12.54 26.46
N MET A 114 -32.84 11.63 27.12
CA MET A 114 -33.05 10.25 26.65
C MET A 114 -34.50 9.82 26.97
N ASP A 115 -35.47 10.67 26.63
CA ASP A 115 -36.88 10.26 26.62
C ASP A 115 -37.66 11.06 25.56
N LEU A 116 -37.53 10.65 24.31
CA LEU A 116 -38.51 10.80 23.22
C LEU A 116 -38.31 9.69 22.17
#